data_AF-A0A6J2TGN3-F1
#
_entry.id   AF-A0A6J2TGN3-F1
#
_cell.length_a   1.000
_cell.length_b   1.000
_cell.length_c   1.000
_cell.angle_alpha   90.00
_cell.angle_beta   90.00
_cell.angle_gamma   90.00
#
_symmetry.space_group_name_H-M   'P 1'
#
loop_
_entity.id
_entity.type
_entity.pdbx_description
1 polymer ?
#
loop_
_entity_poly.entity_id
_entity_poly.type
_entity_poly.pdbx_seq_one_letter_code
_entity_poly.pdbx_strand_id
1 'polypeptide(L)'
;MSATTVLRSLLHELRQAAPNGCIKDSLAARYILAQFKKFKTTDQQLCKARNEAVFLGQTYLTYLTSTRNYNELHKEYHGRGERSVKETADLVGFKLPTDPK
;
A
#
# COMPACT_ATOMS: atom_id res chain seq x y z
N MET A 1 1.18 -4.02 -18.49
CA MET A 1 1.87 -2.77 -18.08
C MET A 1 3.29 -2.80 -18.61
N SER A 2 3.85 -1.64 -18.96
CA SER A 2 5.27 -1.54 -19.33
C SER A 2 6.16 -1.65 -18.08
N ALA A 3 7.40 -2.12 -18.21
CA ALA A 3 8.35 -2.18 -17.10
C ALA A 3 8.55 -0.81 -16.43
N THR A 4 8.53 0.27 -17.20
CA THR A 4 8.67 1.64 -16.68
C THR A 4 7.45 2.11 -15.89
N THR A 5 6.24 1.68 -16.29
CA THR A 5 5.02 2.02 -15.55
C THR A 5 4.97 1.27 -14.23
N VAL A 6 5.33 -0.02 -14.22
CA VAL A 6 5.42 -0.82 -12.97
C VAL A 6 6.44 -0.23 -12.00
N LEU A 7 7.62 0.14 -12.50
CA LEU A 7 8.65 0.78 -11.68
C LEU A 7 8.17 2.09 -11.06
N ARG A 8 7.49 2.95 -11.84
CA ARG A 8 6.95 4.23 -11.32
C ARG A 8 5.88 3.99 -10.25
N SER A 9 4.99 3.03 -10.46
CA SER A 9 3.95 2.70 -9.47
C SER A 9 4.55 2.13 -8.19
N LEU A 10 5.56 1.26 -8.28
CA LEU A 10 6.29 0.74 -7.11
C LEU A 10 6.96 1.86 -6.31
N LEU A 11 7.63 2.78 -6.99
CA LEU A 11 8.22 3.94 -6.34
C LEU A 11 7.16 4.86 -5.73
N HIS A 12 5.97 4.97 -6.33
CA HIS A 12 4.87 5.73 -5.75
C HIS A 12 4.38 5.09 -4.44
N GLU A 13 4.11 3.80 -4.43
CA GLU A 13 3.69 3.07 -3.21
C GLU A 13 4.75 3.14 -2.11
N LEU A 14 6.04 2.99 -2.46
CA LEU A 14 7.12 3.18 -1.50
C LEU A 14 7.19 4.61 -0.94
N ARG A 15 6.75 5.62 -1.70
CA ARG A 15 6.62 6.99 -1.19
C ARG A 15 5.55 7.09 -0.12
N GLN A 16 4.40 6.48 -0.38
CA GLN A 16 3.25 6.51 0.53
C GLN A 16 3.54 5.75 1.82
N ALA A 17 4.36 4.70 1.74
CA ALA A 17 4.80 3.94 2.91
C ALA A 17 5.95 4.61 3.69
N ALA A 18 6.66 5.58 3.10
CA ALA A 18 7.80 6.23 3.74
C ALA A 18 7.33 7.28 4.76
N PRO A 19 7.83 7.26 6.02
CA PRO A 19 7.38 8.17 7.07
C PRO A 19 7.60 9.65 6.76
N ASN A 20 8.62 9.97 5.95
CA ASN A 20 9.00 11.34 5.60
C ASN A 20 8.71 11.69 4.13
N GLY A 21 8.03 10.82 3.37
CA GLY A 21 7.80 10.99 1.93
C GLY A 21 9.07 11.03 1.05
N CYS A 22 10.26 10.95 1.64
CA CYS A 22 11.53 10.90 0.94
C CYS A 22 11.96 9.46 0.69
N ILE A 23 12.12 9.11 -0.59
CA ILE A 23 12.51 7.77 -1.03
C ILE A 23 14.02 7.67 -1.32
N LYS A 24 14.73 8.80 -1.34
CA LYS A 24 16.13 8.86 -1.82
C LYS A 24 17.05 7.92 -1.03
N ASP A 25 16.79 7.77 0.28
CA ASP A 25 17.59 6.93 1.17
C ASP A 25 16.98 5.53 1.39
N SER A 26 15.86 5.22 0.73
CA SER A 26 15.23 3.91 0.84
C SER A 26 16.09 2.84 0.18
N LEU A 27 16.56 1.89 1.00
CA LEU A 27 17.28 0.70 0.54
C LEU A 27 16.44 -0.09 -0.48
N ALA A 28 15.13 -0.19 -0.23
CA ALA A 28 14.19 -0.88 -1.12
C ALA A 28 14.12 -0.20 -2.49
N ALA A 29 14.03 1.12 -2.55
CA ALA A 29 13.98 1.85 -3.82
C ALA A 29 15.27 1.72 -4.62
N ARG A 30 16.43 1.80 -3.96
CA ARG A 30 17.74 1.55 -4.59
C ARG A 30 17.84 0.14 -5.15
N TYR A 31 17.39 -0.86 -4.38
CA TYR A 31 17.40 -2.25 -4.82
C TYR A 31 16.51 -2.48 -6.04
N ILE A 32 15.28 -1.98 -6.02
CA ILE A 32 14.34 -2.11 -7.14
C ILE A 32 14.91 -1.46 -8.41
N LEU A 33 15.49 -0.25 -8.30
CA LEU A 33 16.15 0.42 -9.43
C LEU A 33 17.31 -0.41 -10.00
N ALA A 34 18.13 -1.02 -9.12
CA ALA A 34 19.22 -1.88 -9.55
C ALA A 34 18.73 -3.15 -10.26
N GLN A 35 17.66 -3.78 -9.76
CA GLN A 35 17.06 -4.97 -10.40
C GLN A 35 16.48 -4.62 -11.78
N PHE A 36 15.65 -3.58 -11.87
CA PHE A 36 15.09 -3.16 -13.16
C PHE A 36 16.16 -2.77 -14.18
N LYS A 37 17.29 -2.22 -13.74
CA LYS A 37 18.45 -1.95 -14.60
C LYS A 37 19.14 -3.23 -15.07
N LYS A 38 19.31 -4.22 -14.19
CA LYS A 38 19.91 -5.53 -14.51
C LYS A 38 19.08 -6.30 -15.54
N PHE A 39 17.76 -6.32 -15.38
CA PHE A 39 16.86 -7.02 -16.31
C PHE A 39 16.64 -6.26 -17.63
N LYS A 40 17.02 -4.98 -17.72
CA LYS A 40 17.02 -4.22 -18.99
C LYS A 40 18.14 -4.65 -19.95
N THR A 41 19.30 -5.07 -19.43
CA THR A 41 20.48 -5.42 -20.24
C THR A 41 20.63 -6.92 -20.49
N THR A 42 19.90 -7.75 -19.75
CA THR A 42 20.01 -9.22 -19.81
C THR A 42 19.02 -9.78 -20.83
N ASP A 43 19.21 -9.46 -22.11
CA ASP A 43 18.35 -9.95 -23.22
C ASP A 43 18.87 -11.28 -23.85
N GLN A 44 20.01 -11.84 -23.42
CA GLN A 44 20.76 -12.84 -24.24
C GLN A 44 21.02 -14.25 -23.67
N GLN A 45 20.42 -14.69 -22.55
CA GLN A 45 20.57 -16.12 -22.15
C GLN A 45 19.28 -16.84 -21.75
N LEU A 46 18.22 -16.14 -21.33
CA LEU A 46 16.94 -16.77 -20.97
C LEU A 46 15.80 -15.84 -21.41
N CYS A 47 15.12 -16.15 -22.52
CA CYS A 47 13.98 -15.38 -23.04
C CYS A 47 12.82 -15.16 -22.03
N LYS A 48 12.84 -15.83 -20.86
CA LYS A 48 11.89 -15.63 -19.76
C LYS A 48 12.21 -14.43 -18.85
N ALA A 49 13.45 -13.96 -18.80
CA ALA A 49 13.94 -13.00 -17.79
C ALA A 49 13.37 -11.57 -17.96
N ARG A 50 13.03 -11.16 -19.19
CA ARG A 50 12.50 -9.81 -19.45
C ARG A 50 11.12 -9.58 -18.83
N ASN A 51 10.27 -10.60 -18.88
CA ASN A 51 8.93 -10.54 -18.29
C ASN A 51 8.95 -10.82 -16.79
N GLU A 52 9.99 -11.45 -16.29
CA GLU A 52 10.13 -11.81 -14.88
C GLU A 52 10.21 -10.57 -13.97
N ALA A 53 10.98 -9.55 -14.35
CA ALA A 53 11.04 -8.30 -13.61
C ALA A 53 9.71 -7.55 -13.59
N VAL A 54 8.96 -7.59 -14.70
CA VAL A 54 7.63 -6.97 -14.80
C VAL A 54 6.64 -7.75 -13.93
N PHE A 55 6.66 -9.08 -14.02
CA PHE A 55 5.79 -9.96 -13.25
C PHE A 55 6.02 -9.80 -11.75
N LEU A 56 7.27 -9.94 -11.28
CA LEU A 56 7.64 -9.71 -9.88
C LEU A 56 7.27 -8.30 -9.44
N GLY A 57 7.54 -7.29 -10.27
CA GLY A 57 7.19 -5.91 -9.97
C GLY A 57 5.68 -5.72 -9.81
N GLN A 58 4.86 -6.37 -10.62
CA GLN A 58 3.40 -6.36 -10.49
C GLN A 58 2.93 -7.08 -9.23
N THR A 59 3.51 -8.24 -8.91
CA THR A 59 3.19 -8.99 -7.68
C THR A 59 3.43 -8.13 -6.44
N TYR A 60 4.61 -7.51 -6.35
CA TYR A 60 4.94 -6.62 -5.23
C TYR A 60 4.09 -5.35 -5.21
N LEU A 61 3.77 -4.79 -6.39
CA LEU A 61 2.88 -3.64 -6.46
C LEU A 61 1.51 -3.97 -5.86
N THR A 62 0.89 -5.08 -6.31
CA THR A 62 -0.38 -5.55 -5.77
C THR A 62 -0.30 -5.76 -4.27
N TYR A 63 0.75 -6.42 -3.79
CA TYR A 63 0.94 -6.65 -2.36
C TYR A 63 0.98 -5.33 -1.57
N LEU A 64 1.82 -4.36 -1.96
CA LEU A 64 1.95 -3.08 -1.27
C LEU A 64 0.64 -2.29 -1.28
N THR A 65 -0.02 -2.19 -2.43
CA THR A 65 -1.31 -1.50 -2.54
C THR A 65 -2.38 -2.17 -1.67
N SER A 66 -2.46 -3.51 -1.69
CA SER A 66 -3.40 -4.26 -0.85
C SER A 66 -3.11 -4.07 0.63
N THR A 67 -1.84 -4.05 1.06
CA THR A 67 -1.46 -3.77 2.45
C THR A 67 -1.84 -2.35 2.88
N ARG A 68 -1.62 -1.35 2.01
CA ARG A 68 -2.05 0.03 2.29
C ARG A 68 -3.56 0.12 2.49
N ASN A 69 -4.33 -0.44 1.56
CA ASN A 69 -5.79 -0.46 1.63
C ASN A 69 -6.29 -1.24 2.86
N TYR A 70 -5.66 -2.37 3.17
CA TYR A 70 -5.97 -3.14 4.38
C TYR A 70 -5.75 -2.30 5.64
N ASN A 71 -4.64 -1.55 5.73
CA ASN A 71 -4.37 -0.70 6.88
C ASN A 71 -5.38 0.46 7.00
N GLU A 72 -5.87 1.01 5.89
CA GLU A 72 -6.93 2.01 5.89
C GLU A 72 -8.25 1.42 6.41
N LEU A 73 -8.67 0.29 5.86
CA LEU A 73 -9.87 -0.43 6.32
C LEU A 73 -9.75 -0.87 7.78
N HIS A 74 -8.58 -1.36 8.19
CA HIS A 74 -8.32 -1.75 9.55
C HIS A 74 -8.39 -0.54 10.48
N LYS A 75 -7.82 0.62 10.13
CA LYS A 75 -7.96 1.82 10.97
C LYS A 75 -9.41 2.29 11.12
N GLU A 76 -10.22 2.11 10.08
CA GLU A 76 -11.62 2.55 10.06
C GLU A 76 -12.55 1.57 10.80
N TYR A 77 -12.38 0.27 10.58
CA TYR A 77 -13.31 -0.77 11.02
C TYR A 77 -12.77 -1.69 12.10
N HIS A 78 -11.46 -1.73 12.35
CA HIS A 78 -10.92 -2.51 13.46
C HIS A 78 -11.49 -1.95 14.75
N GLY A 79 -12.15 -2.85 15.50
CA GLY A 79 -13.06 -2.49 16.57
C GLY A 79 -12.40 -1.59 17.61
N ARG A 80 -13.04 -0.44 17.88
CA ARG A 80 -12.79 0.36 19.08
C ARG A 80 -13.30 -0.33 20.37
N GLY A 81 -13.48 -1.64 20.36
CA GLY A 81 -14.25 -2.39 21.37
C GLY A 81 -15.76 -2.24 21.17
N GLU A 82 -16.53 -2.51 22.23
CA GLU A 82 -17.97 -2.22 22.27
C GLU A 82 -18.19 -0.70 22.20
N ARG A 83 -19.04 -0.25 21.28
CA ARG A 83 -19.43 1.16 21.18
C ARG A 83 -20.20 1.56 22.43
N SER A 84 -19.99 2.78 22.93
CA SER A 84 -20.75 3.26 24.07
C SER A 84 -22.25 3.35 23.75
N VAL A 85 -23.09 3.30 24.78
CA VAL A 85 -24.56 3.46 24.64
C VAL A 85 -24.91 4.76 23.91
N LYS A 86 -24.13 5.82 24.14
CA LYS A 86 -24.29 7.12 23.49
C LYS A 86 -23.98 7.08 21.99
N GLU A 87 -22.81 6.55 21.62
CA GLU A 87 -22.42 6.42 20.21
C GLU A 87 -23.40 5.52 19.44
N THR A 88 -23.93 4.49 20.11
CA THR A 88 -24.94 3.60 19.53
C THR A 88 -26.25 4.34 19.32
N ALA A 89 -26.75 5.07 20.34
CA ALA A 89 -27.96 5.87 20.23
C ALA A 89 -27.86 6.91 19.10
N ASP A 90 -26.77 7.65 19.02
CA ASP A 90 -26.55 8.66 17.98
C ASP A 90 -26.51 8.04 16.58
N LEU A 91 -25.94 6.84 16.42
CA LEU A 91 -25.87 6.13 15.14
C LEU A 91 -27.25 5.69 14.62
N VAL A 92 -28.16 5.31 15.51
CA VAL A 92 -29.53 4.92 15.14
C VAL A 92 -30.51 6.09 15.18
N GLY A 93 -30.03 7.32 15.45
CA GLY A 93 -30.84 8.54 15.47
C GLY A 93 -31.63 8.79 16.77
N PHE A 94 -31.28 8.10 17.86
CA PHE A 94 -31.84 8.34 19.19
C PHE A 94 -30.96 9.30 20.00
N LYS A 95 -31.57 10.02 20.95
CA LYS A 95 -30.86 10.81 21.96
C LYS A 95 -31.04 10.16 23.32
N LEU A 96 -29.99 10.16 24.13
CA LEU A 96 -30.07 9.71 25.52
C LEU A 96 -30.95 10.66 26.34
N PRO A 97 -31.78 10.13 27.25
CA PRO A 97 -32.50 10.95 28.23
C PRO A 97 -31.50 11.79 29.03
N THR A 98 -31.80 13.07 29.22
CA THR A 98 -31.05 13.95 30.13
C THR A 98 -31.91 14.16 31.36
N ASP A 99 -31.38 13.87 32.56
CA ASP A 99 -32.13 14.10 33.79
C ASP A 99 -32.50 15.59 33.91
N PRO A 100 -33.77 15.92 34.22
CA PRO A 100 -34.16 17.29 34.47
C PRO A 100 -33.43 17.81 35.72
N LYS A 101 -32.89 19.03 35.62
CA LYS A 101 -32.26 19.75 36.73
C LYS A 101 -33.25 20.09 37.82
#